data_AF-A0A7X7MPP6-F1
#
_entry.id   AF-A0A7X7MPP6-F1
#
_cell.length_a   1.000
_cell.length_b   1.000
_cell.length_c   1.000
_cell.angle_alpha   90.00
_cell.angle_beta   90.00
_cell.angle_gamma   90.00
#
_symmetry.space_group_name_H-M   'P 1'
#
loop_
_entity.id
_entity.type
_entity.pdbx_description
1 polymer ?
#
loop_
_entity_poly.entity_id
_entity_poly.type
_entity_poly.pdbx_seq_one_letter_code
_entity_poly.pdbx_strand_id
1 'polypeptide(L)'
;VGKPEAMTLRTRQHSQPPFAFGSGGGWLLTIKAGIADFKTAIPILRQNPMETKERDSRIDYSWSHIVLSGEKNTVVIYDNDKNGTVDSLLFIFSLSNNETANLASIALGYKLLEVAAGSQQSNLPKKFTTWLLANVGKGKKGVETSFDGLRVGLSSSLASNGVVAFLTIGAQSDHHAK
;
A
#
# COMPACT_ATOMS: atom_id res chain seq x y z
N VAL A 1 -31.62 37.81 -12.58
CA VAL A 1 -30.15 37.80 -12.44
C VAL A 1 -29.80 36.71 -11.44
N GLY A 2 -29.49 35.51 -11.93
CA GLY A 2 -29.19 34.34 -11.10
C GLY A 2 -27.75 34.40 -10.58
N LYS A 3 -27.56 34.21 -9.27
CA LYS A 3 -26.24 34.09 -8.66
C LYS A 3 -25.65 32.70 -8.99
N PRO A 4 -24.34 32.59 -9.29
CA PRO A 4 -23.72 31.29 -9.50
C PRO A 4 -23.56 30.57 -8.15
N GLU A 5 -24.06 29.34 -8.07
CA GLU A 5 -23.73 28.42 -6.98
C GLU A 5 -22.26 28.05 -7.09
N ALA A 6 -21.47 28.49 -6.11
CA ALA A 6 -20.10 28.03 -5.93
C ALA A 6 -20.14 26.55 -5.54
N MET A 7 -19.84 25.68 -6.51
CA MET A 7 -19.62 24.25 -6.32
C MET A 7 -18.45 24.07 -5.35
N THR A 8 -18.77 23.88 -4.07
CA THR A 8 -17.78 23.61 -3.03
C THR A 8 -17.27 22.19 -3.24
N LEU A 9 -16.13 22.05 -3.92
CA LEU A 9 -15.38 20.81 -3.98
C LEU A 9 -14.90 20.50 -2.56
N ARG A 10 -15.67 19.71 -1.82
CA ARG A 10 -15.24 19.14 -0.53
C ARG A 10 -14.13 18.14 -0.82
N THR A 11 -12.90 18.62 -0.95
CA THR A 11 -11.69 17.82 -0.81
C THR A 11 -11.75 17.15 0.56
N ARG A 12 -12.07 15.86 0.59
CA ARG A 12 -12.09 15.08 1.82
C ARG A 12 -10.69 15.12 2.43
N GLN A 13 -10.59 15.89 3.49
CA GLN A 13 -9.59 15.81 4.53
C GLN A 13 -9.52 14.36 5.01
N HIS A 14 -8.39 13.67 4.82
CA HIS A 14 -7.91 12.62 5.72
C HIS A 14 -6.40 12.49 5.52
N SER A 15 -5.69 13.30 6.31
CA SER A 15 -4.27 13.20 6.58
C SER A 15 -4.04 12.09 7.62
N GLN A 16 -4.13 10.83 7.18
CA GLN A 16 -3.61 9.63 7.85
C GLN A 16 -3.73 8.45 6.86
N PRO A 17 -2.78 7.51 6.81
CA PRO A 17 -3.03 6.24 6.11
C PRO A 17 -4.32 5.61 6.67
N PRO A 18 -5.10 4.87 5.88
CA PRO A 18 -6.42 4.37 6.27
C PRO A 18 -6.44 3.44 7.50
N PHE A 19 -5.27 3.10 8.07
CA PHE A 19 -5.11 2.30 9.27
C PHE A 19 -4.00 2.87 10.15
N ALA A 20 -4.24 2.92 11.46
CA ALA A 20 -3.21 3.00 12.49
C ALA A 20 -3.08 1.60 13.11
N PHE A 21 -1.91 0.98 12.98
CA PHE A 21 -1.69 -0.35 13.56
C PHE A 21 -1.73 -0.25 15.10
N GLY A 22 -2.66 -0.96 15.74
CA GLY A 22 -2.87 -0.91 17.19
C GLY A 22 -1.69 -1.43 18.01
N SER A 23 -1.43 -0.80 19.16
CA SER A 23 -0.32 -1.11 20.07
C SER A 23 -0.50 -2.47 20.76
N GLY A 24 0.42 -3.40 20.52
CA GLY A 24 0.45 -4.69 21.22
C GLY A 24 1.81 -5.36 21.07
N GLY A 25 2.43 -5.69 22.22
CA GLY A 25 3.51 -6.67 22.43
C GLY A 25 4.69 -6.64 21.45
N GLY A 26 5.82 -6.08 21.90
CA GLY A 26 6.98 -5.76 21.08
C GLY A 26 7.66 -6.91 20.35
N TRP A 27 7.95 -6.64 19.07
CA TRP A 27 9.19 -6.98 18.37
C TRP A 27 9.51 -5.81 17.44
N LEU A 28 10.70 -5.21 17.55
CA LEU A 28 11.14 -4.12 16.70
C LEU A 28 11.46 -4.68 15.31
N LEU A 29 10.58 -4.47 14.32
CA LEU A 29 10.92 -4.72 12.93
C LEU A 29 10.64 -3.47 12.11
N THR A 30 11.69 -2.71 11.84
CA THR A 30 11.71 -1.62 10.87
C THR A 30 11.63 -2.22 9.47
N ILE A 31 10.91 -1.58 8.55
CA ILE A 31 11.02 -1.91 7.13
C ILE A 31 12.48 -1.64 6.74
N LYS A 32 13.17 -2.69 6.28
CA LYS A 32 14.63 -2.65 6.10
C LYS A 32 15.07 -1.93 4.81
N ALA A 33 14.11 -1.52 4.00
CA ALA A 33 14.34 -0.96 2.68
C ALA A 33 14.30 0.57 2.70
N GLY A 34 15.28 1.19 2.05
CA GLY A 34 15.22 2.60 1.68
C GLY A 34 14.28 2.84 0.50
N ILE A 35 13.88 4.09 0.29
CA ILE A 35 13.03 4.47 -0.85
C ILE A 35 13.66 4.08 -2.20
N ALA A 36 14.99 4.20 -2.30
CA ALA A 36 15.74 3.81 -3.49
C ALA A 36 15.67 2.30 -3.78
N ASP A 37 15.59 1.46 -2.75
CA ASP A 37 15.56 0.00 -2.88
C ASP A 37 14.28 -0.47 -3.56
N PHE A 38 13.13 0.16 -3.27
CA PHE A 38 11.88 -0.12 -3.97
C PHE A 38 11.97 0.21 -5.46
N LYS A 39 12.55 1.36 -5.80
CA LYS A 39 12.69 1.79 -7.20
C LYS A 39 13.64 0.89 -7.98
N THR A 40 14.69 0.36 -7.35
CA THR A 40 15.68 -0.50 -8.02
C THR A 40 15.25 -1.96 -8.08
N ALA A 41 14.69 -2.50 -7.00
CA ALA A 41 14.31 -3.90 -6.88
C ALA A 41 13.02 -4.27 -7.65
N ILE A 42 12.17 -3.30 -7.96
CA ILE A 42 10.88 -3.52 -8.62
C ILE A 42 10.90 -2.91 -10.03
N PRO A 43 11.09 -3.71 -11.10
CA PRO A 43 11.28 -3.20 -12.46
C PRO A 43 10.16 -2.27 -12.94
N ILE A 44 8.91 -2.54 -12.57
CA ILE A 44 7.79 -1.72 -13.00
C ILE A 44 7.81 -0.34 -12.33
N LEU A 45 8.28 -0.21 -11.09
CA LEU A 45 8.44 1.10 -10.44
C LEU A 45 9.58 1.91 -11.06
N ARG A 46 10.62 1.24 -11.58
CA ARG A 46 11.71 1.89 -12.33
C ARG A 46 11.22 2.48 -13.66
N GLN A 47 10.27 1.82 -14.30
CA GLN A 47 9.73 2.20 -15.62
C GLN A 47 8.65 3.28 -15.55
N ASN A 48 8.08 3.51 -14.37
CA ASN A 48 7.04 4.51 -14.18
C ASN A 48 7.60 5.74 -13.43
N PRO A 49 7.15 6.95 -13.77
CA PRO A 49 7.57 8.15 -13.06
C PRO A 49 7.13 8.09 -11.59
N MET A 50 8.01 8.52 -10.71
CA MET A 50 7.73 8.68 -9.28
C MET A 50 7.42 10.16 -9.03
N GLU A 51 6.24 10.42 -8.47
CA GLU A 51 5.89 11.73 -7.92
C GLU A 51 6.33 11.79 -6.47
N THR A 52 6.88 12.94 -6.05
CA THR A 52 7.27 13.19 -4.67
C THR A 52 6.48 14.37 -4.14
N LYS A 53 5.85 14.21 -2.97
CA LYS A 53 5.09 15.27 -2.32
C LYS A 53 5.53 15.39 -0.87
N GLU A 54 6.22 16.47 -0.57
CA GLU A 54 6.55 16.82 0.81
C GLU A 54 5.32 17.41 1.53
N ARG A 55 5.16 17.01 2.79
CA ARG A 55 4.17 17.54 3.73
C ARG A 55 4.89 17.88 5.04
N ASP A 56 4.21 18.65 5.90
CA ASP A 56 4.78 19.08 7.18
C ASP A 56 5.30 17.89 8.01
N SER A 57 4.57 16.76 7.99
CA SER A 57 4.84 15.60 8.84
C SER A 57 5.32 14.35 8.11
N ARG A 58 5.59 14.39 6.78
CA ARG A 58 6.06 13.24 5.99
C ARG A 58 6.43 13.61 4.55
N ILE A 59 7.09 12.70 3.84
CA ILE A 59 7.24 12.71 2.38
C ILE A 59 6.45 11.54 1.79
N ASP A 60 5.61 11.82 0.79
CA ASP A 60 4.89 10.82 0.01
C ASP A 60 5.67 10.56 -1.29
N TYR A 61 6.00 9.29 -1.57
CA TYR A 61 6.56 8.84 -2.85
C TYR A 61 5.52 7.98 -3.57
N SER A 62 4.98 8.47 -4.69
CA SER A 62 3.87 7.80 -5.36
C SER A 62 4.15 7.46 -6.81
N TRP A 63 3.74 6.25 -7.19
CA TRP A 63 3.62 5.80 -8.56
C TRP A 63 2.14 5.64 -8.88
N SER A 64 1.60 6.62 -9.58
CA SER A 64 0.23 6.58 -10.06
C SER A 64 0.17 5.88 -11.43
N HIS A 65 -0.99 5.33 -11.79
CA HIS A 65 -1.25 4.77 -13.13
C HIS A 65 -0.33 3.61 -13.56
N ILE A 66 0.12 2.77 -12.64
CA ILE A 66 0.85 1.54 -12.99
C ILE A 66 -0.13 0.60 -13.70
N VAL A 67 0.02 0.43 -15.01
CA VAL A 67 -0.84 -0.44 -15.81
C VAL A 67 -0.31 -1.87 -15.78
N LEU A 68 -1.08 -2.78 -15.20
CA LEU A 68 -0.81 -4.22 -15.16
C LEU A 68 -1.90 -4.97 -15.91
N SER A 69 -1.55 -5.53 -17.06
CA SER A 69 -2.46 -6.30 -17.93
C SER A 69 -3.81 -5.61 -18.20
N GLY A 70 -3.80 -4.29 -18.33
CA GLY A 70 -4.97 -3.46 -18.62
C GLY A 70 -5.61 -2.75 -17.41
N GLU A 71 -5.23 -3.11 -16.18
CA GLU A 71 -5.77 -2.48 -14.97
C GLU A 71 -4.79 -1.47 -14.38
N LYS A 72 -5.33 -0.37 -13.84
CA LYS A 72 -4.55 0.70 -13.21
C LYS A 72 -4.37 0.43 -11.72
N ASN A 73 -3.13 0.56 -11.26
CA ASN A 73 -2.74 0.37 -9.87
C ASN A 73 -1.97 1.60 -9.37
N THR A 74 -1.90 1.75 -8.05
CA THR A 74 -1.16 2.85 -7.42
C THR A 74 -0.35 2.32 -6.26
N VAL A 75 0.91 2.74 -6.18
CA VAL A 75 1.79 2.48 -5.03
C VAL A 75 2.13 3.82 -4.40
N VAL A 76 2.03 3.91 -3.07
CA VAL A 76 2.45 5.07 -2.29
C VAL A 76 3.33 4.59 -1.15
N ILE A 77 4.48 5.20 -0.99
CA ILE A 77 5.40 4.94 0.11
C ILE A 77 5.46 6.20 0.98
N TYR A 78 5.40 6.00 2.30
CA TYR A 78 5.40 7.07 3.29
C TYR A 78 6.71 7.03 4.10
N ASP A 79 7.35 8.19 4.17
CA ASP A 79 8.50 8.50 5.02
C ASP A 79 8.05 9.60 6.00
N ASN A 80 7.62 9.22 7.20
CA ASN A 80 6.99 10.10 8.19
C ASN A 80 8.01 10.90 9.01
N ASP A 81 9.22 10.39 9.21
CA ASP A 81 10.28 11.11 9.91
C ASP A 81 11.28 11.81 8.96
N LYS A 82 11.06 11.70 7.64
CA LYS A 82 11.83 12.34 6.57
C LYS A 82 13.29 11.87 6.53
N ASN A 83 13.55 10.63 6.94
CA ASN A 83 14.90 10.08 7.03
C ASN A 83 15.34 9.33 5.75
N GLY A 84 14.49 9.25 4.73
CA GLY A 84 14.74 8.54 3.47
C GLY A 84 14.51 7.03 3.53
N THR A 85 13.98 6.52 4.65
CA THR A 85 13.60 5.13 4.86
C THR A 85 12.08 4.98 4.77
N VAL A 86 11.64 3.74 4.56
CA VAL A 86 10.22 3.45 4.47
C VAL A 86 9.65 3.21 5.86
N ASP A 87 8.64 3.99 6.25
CA ASP A 87 7.84 3.69 7.45
C ASP A 87 6.64 2.81 7.13
N SER A 88 5.99 3.09 6.01
CA SER A 88 4.83 2.34 5.55
C SER A 88 4.59 2.49 4.04
N LEU A 89 3.80 1.57 3.48
CA LEU A 89 3.44 1.52 2.08
C LEU A 89 1.94 1.26 1.93
N LEU A 90 1.30 1.92 0.96
CA LEU A 90 -0.04 1.65 0.48
C LEU A 90 0.00 1.20 -0.98
N PHE A 91 -0.62 0.06 -1.26
CA PHE A 91 -0.85 -0.43 -2.60
C PHE A 91 -2.35 -0.51 -2.87
N ILE A 92 -2.80 0.20 -3.90
CA ILE A 92 -4.19 0.24 -4.35
C ILE A 92 -4.28 -0.50 -5.68
N PHE A 93 -5.11 -1.54 -5.72
CA PHE A 93 -5.32 -2.34 -6.92
C PHE A 93 -6.80 -2.69 -7.09
N SER A 94 -7.20 -2.88 -8.35
CA SER A 94 -8.54 -3.32 -8.71
C SER A 94 -8.48 -4.81 -9.04
N LEU A 95 -9.32 -5.61 -8.39
CA LEU A 95 -9.68 -6.93 -8.88
C LEU A 95 -10.88 -6.79 -9.82
N SER A 96 -10.69 -7.22 -11.06
CA SER A 96 -11.72 -7.22 -12.10
C SER A 96 -11.99 -8.64 -12.60
N ASN A 97 -12.77 -8.76 -13.67
CA ASN A 97 -13.01 -10.05 -14.33
C ASN A 97 -11.79 -10.53 -15.16
N ASN A 98 -10.72 -9.73 -15.22
CA ASN A 98 -9.48 -10.08 -15.91
C ASN A 98 -8.53 -10.82 -14.96
N GLU A 99 -8.54 -12.15 -15.03
CA GLU A 99 -7.68 -13.00 -14.19
C GLU A 99 -6.19 -12.66 -14.34
N THR A 100 -5.72 -12.40 -15.55
CA THR A 100 -4.32 -12.04 -15.82
C THR A 100 -3.92 -10.72 -15.15
N ALA A 101 -4.82 -9.73 -15.13
CA ALA A 101 -4.58 -8.48 -14.42
C ALA A 101 -4.58 -8.68 -12.90
N ASN A 102 -5.52 -9.46 -12.38
CA ASN A 102 -5.57 -9.81 -10.96
C ASN A 102 -4.26 -10.49 -10.51
N LEU A 103 -3.78 -11.50 -11.26
CA LEU A 103 -2.55 -12.20 -10.96
C LEU A 103 -1.33 -11.26 -11.01
N ALA A 104 -1.28 -10.34 -11.97
CA ALA A 104 -0.21 -9.35 -12.07
C ALA A 104 -0.20 -8.38 -10.87
N SER A 105 -1.37 -7.90 -10.43
CA SER A 105 -1.49 -7.04 -9.25
C SER A 105 -1.10 -7.78 -7.97
N ILE A 106 -1.49 -9.06 -7.82
CA ILE A 106 -1.08 -9.90 -6.69
C ILE A 106 0.45 -10.09 -6.67
N ALA A 107 1.05 -10.36 -7.84
CA ALA A 107 2.50 -10.50 -7.96
C ALA A 107 3.24 -9.22 -7.59
N LEU A 108 2.73 -8.04 -7.97
CA LEU A 108 3.29 -6.77 -7.54
C LEU A 108 3.16 -6.57 -6.02
N GLY A 109 1.99 -6.84 -5.44
CA GLY A 109 1.77 -6.79 -3.99
C GLY A 109 2.77 -7.66 -3.22
N TYR A 110 3.03 -8.88 -3.72
CA TYR A 110 4.07 -9.75 -3.16
C TYR A 110 5.46 -9.14 -3.26
N LYS A 111 5.85 -8.56 -4.40
CA LYS A 111 7.17 -7.94 -4.56
C LYS A 111 7.37 -6.74 -3.65
N LEU A 112 6.33 -5.94 -3.43
CA LEU A 112 6.38 -4.83 -2.47
C LEU A 112 6.65 -5.34 -1.05
N LEU A 113 5.96 -6.42 -0.65
CA LEU A 113 6.17 -7.05 0.65
C LEU A 113 7.56 -7.68 0.80
N GLU A 114 8.05 -8.36 -0.24
CA GLU A 114 9.37 -8.99 -0.26
C GLU A 114 10.49 -7.96 -0.09
N VAL A 115 10.39 -6.83 -0.80
CA VAL A 115 11.36 -5.72 -0.65
C VAL A 115 11.26 -5.10 0.74
N ALA A 116 10.04 -4.86 1.25
CA ALA A 116 9.84 -4.33 2.59
C ALA A 116 10.47 -5.24 3.68
N ALA A 117 10.39 -6.56 3.48
CA ALA A 117 10.95 -7.55 4.39
C ALA A 117 12.47 -7.76 4.23
N GLY A 118 13.10 -7.21 3.18
CA GLY A 118 14.54 -7.37 2.91
C GLY A 118 14.93 -8.68 2.19
N SER A 119 13.99 -9.33 1.50
CA SER A 119 14.15 -10.47 0.58
C SER A 119 14.95 -11.70 1.06
N GLN A 120 14.23 -12.80 1.33
CA GLN A 120 14.48 -14.19 0.88
C GLN A 120 13.65 -15.16 1.75
N GLN A 121 12.36 -15.34 1.44
CA GLN A 121 11.54 -16.35 2.12
C GLN A 121 10.69 -17.17 1.15
N SER A 122 11.01 -18.45 1.01
CA SER A 122 10.41 -19.36 0.02
C SER A 122 8.91 -19.60 0.19
N ASN A 123 8.34 -19.31 1.37
CA ASN A 123 6.92 -19.57 1.67
C ASN A 123 6.03 -18.32 1.68
N LEU A 124 6.61 -17.12 1.63
CA LEU A 124 5.87 -15.86 1.66
C LEU A 124 4.85 -15.72 0.50
N PRO A 125 5.19 -16.03 -0.77
CA PRO A 125 4.26 -15.82 -1.88
C PRO A 125 2.96 -16.63 -1.75
N LYS A 126 3.08 -17.90 -1.31
CA LYS A 126 1.92 -18.78 -1.15
C LYS A 126 1.02 -18.29 -0.02
N LYS A 127 1.60 -18.00 1.16
CA LYS A 127 0.84 -17.53 2.32
C LYS A 127 0.15 -16.20 2.03
N PHE A 128 0.86 -15.25 1.41
CA PHE A 128 0.32 -13.95 1.03
C PHE A 128 -0.84 -14.09 0.03
N THR A 129 -0.64 -14.82 -1.06
CA THR A 129 -1.68 -15.03 -2.08
C THR A 129 -2.92 -15.72 -1.48
N THR A 130 -2.74 -16.78 -0.69
CA THR A 130 -3.86 -17.48 -0.04
C THR A 130 -4.63 -16.57 0.91
N TRP A 131 -3.93 -15.81 1.76
CA TRP A 131 -4.57 -14.86 2.66
C TRP A 131 -5.32 -13.76 1.91
N LEU A 132 -4.72 -13.18 0.86
CA LEU A 132 -5.31 -12.11 0.09
C LEU A 132 -6.60 -12.58 -0.60
N LEU A 133 -6.55 -13.71 -1.32
CA LEU A 133 -7.72 -14.26 -2.01
C LEU A 133 -8.85 -14.63 -1.05
N ALA A 134 -8.52 -15.15 0.14
CA ALA A 134 -9.51 -15.51 1.16
C ALA A 134 -10.28 -14.30 1.74
N ASN A 135 -9.71 -13.09 1.64
CA ASN A 135 -10.26 -11.89 2.27
C ASN A 135 -10.82 -10.88 1.26
N VAL A 136 -10.14 -10.64 0.13
CA VAL A 136 -10.63 -9.71 -0.90
C VAL A 136 -11.90 -10.25 -1.56
N GLY A 137 -11.95 -11.54 -1.87
CA GLY A 137 -13.13 -12.18 -2.48
C GLY A 137 -14.38 -12.15 -1.60
N LYS A 138 -14.25 -11.83 -0.31
CA LYS A 138 -15.35 -11.71 0.66
C LYS A 138 -15.73 -10.26 0.97
N GLY A 139 -15.11 -9.27 0.31
CA GLY A 139 -15.38 -7.86 0.53
C GLY A 139 -15.09 -7.37 1.95
N LYS A 140 -14.19 -8.06 2.68
CA LYS A 140 -13.90 -7.75 4.07
C LYS A 140 -13.13 -6.43 4.20
N LYS A 141 -13.38 -5.72 5.29
CA LYS A 141 -12.70 -4.48 5.68
C LYS A 141 -12.01 -4.70 7.04
N GLY A 142 -10.83 -4.10 7.22
CA GLY A 142 -10.09 -4.15 8.48
C GLY A 142 -9.52 -5.54 8.80
N VAL A 143 -9.13 -6.31 7.78
CA VAL A 143 -8.44 -7.58 7.99
C VAL A 143 -6.95 -7.31 8.10
N GLU A 144 -6.32 -7.81 9.16
CA GLU A 144 -4.89 -7.66 9.38
C GLU A 144 -4.24 -9.03 9.60
N THR A 145 -2.97 -9.13 9.23
CA THR A 145 -2.10 -10.27 9.52
C THR A 145 -0.66 -9.78 9.63
N SER A 146 0.26 -10.65 10.04
CA SER A 146 1.69 -10.39 9.91
C SER A 146 2.34 -11.35 8.92
N PHE A 147 3.27 -10.81 8.15
CA PHE A 147 4.20 -11.57 7.34
C PHE A 147 5.61 -11.10 7.66
N ASP A 148 6.47 -12.01 8.10
CA ASP A 148 7.88 -11.74 8.40
C ASP A 148 8.08 -10.57 9.38
N GLY A 149 7.20 -10.45 10.37
CA GLY A 149 7.21 -9.38 11.36
C GLY A 149 6.68 -8.03 10.87
N LEU A 150 6.37 -7.90 9.57
CA LEU A 150 5.66 -6.75 9.02
C LEU A 150 4.16 -6.93 9.25
N ARG A 151 3.47 -5.84 9.62
CA ARG A 151 2.01 -5.83 9.67
C ARG A 151 1.46 -5.54 8.28
N VAL A 152 0.51 -6.37 7.87
CA VAL A 152 -0.16 -6.27 6.59
C VAL A 152 -1.65 -6.14 6.81
N GLY A 153 -2.18 -4.97 6.46
CA GLY A 153 -3.59 -4.64 6.53
C GLY A 153 -4.24 -4.70 5.16
N LEU A 154 -5.49 -5.14 5.12
CA LEU A 154 -6.33 -5.19 3.94
C LEU A 154 -7.69 -4.55 4.25
N SER A 155 -8.10 -3.67 3.35
CA SER A 155 -9.48 -3.24 3.23
C SER A 155 -9.90 -3.29 1.77
N SER A 156 -11.20 -3.41 1.54
CA SER A 156 -11.75 -3.43 0.20
C SER A 156 -13.00 -2.56 0.11
N SER A 157 -13.23 -2.00 -1.07
CA SER A 157 -14.47 -1.31 -1.43
C SER A 157 -15.01 -1.90 -2.71
N LEU A 158 -16.33 -2.07 -2.78
CA LEU A 158 -17.00 -2.35 -4.04
C LEU A 158 -17.01 -1.07 -4.88
N ALA A 159 -16.59 -1.19 -6.13
CA ALA A 159 -16.71 -0.17 -7.16
C ALA A 159 -17.63 -0.69 -8.28
N SER A 160 -18.16 0.20 -9.12
CA SER A 160 -19.07 -0.17 -10.20
C SER A 160 -18.46 -1.15 -11.23
N ASN A 161 -17.14 -1.25 -11.26
CA ASN A 161 -16.35 -2.08 -12.17
C ASN A 161 -15.57 -3.22 -11.50
N GLY A 162 -15.80 -3.50 -10.21
CA GLY A 162 -15.10 -4.58 -9.51
C GLY A 162 -14.82 -4.30 -8.04
N VAL A 163 -13.85 -5.01 -7.47
CA VAL A 163 -13.41 -4.81 -6.08
C VAL A 163 -12.12 -3.99 -6.08
N VAL A 164 -12.11 -2.84 -5.42
CA VAL A 164 -10.87 -2.11 -5.15
C VAL A 164 -10.33 -2.57 -3.80
N ALA A 165 -9.09 -3.05 -3.77
CA ALA A 165 -8.40 -3.48 -2.56
C ALA A 165 -7.28 -2.49 -2.21
N PHE A 166 -7.16 -2.25 -0.92
CA PHE A 166 -6.16 -1.39 -0.30
C PHE A 166 -5.30 -2.28 0.59
N LEU A 167 -4.06 -2.48 0.18
CA LEU A 167 -3.05 -3.22 0.92
C LEU A 167 -2.12 -2.24 1.61
N THR A 168 -2.03 -2.31 2.93
CA THR A 168 -1.10 -1.49 3.72
C THR A 168 -0.05 -2.38 4.35
N ILE A 169 1.22 -2.00 4.20
CA ILE A 169 2.37 -2.69 4.80
C ILE A 169 3.07 -1.68 5.70
N GLY A 170 3.33 -2.03 6.95
CA GLY A 170 4.00 -1.14 7.89
C GLY A 170 4.86 -1.88 8.91
N ALA A 171 5.85 -1.16 9.42
CA ALA A 171 6.55 -1.52 10.64
C ALA A 171 5.71 -1.13 11.87
N GLN A 172 5.79 -1.90 12.94
CA GLN A 172 5.28 -1.46 14.24
C GLN A 172 6.27 -0.46 14.81
N SER A 173 5.93 0.84 14.82
CA SER A 173 6.68 1.81 15.60
C SER A 173 6.20 1.76 17.04
N ASP A 174 7.14 1.55 17.97
CA ASP A 174 6.89 1.92 19.36
C ASP A 174 6.79 3.44 19.38
N HIS A 175 5.56 3.95 19.52
CA HIS A 175 5.35 5.32 19.98
C HIS A 175 5.86 5.39 21.43
N HIS A 176 7.16 5.57 21.61
CA HIS A 176 7.66 6.27 22.77
C HIS A 176 7.27 7.73 22.59
N ALA A 177 6.08 8.08 23.08
CA ALA A 177 5.81 9.45 23.46
C ALA A 177 6.94 9.89 24.38
N LYS A 178 7.81 10.79 23.89
CA LYS A 178 8.71 11.56 24.74
C LYS A 178 7.93 12.68 25.40
#